data_AF-A0A9Q4DVI6-F1
#
_entry.id   AF-A0A9Q4DVI6-F1
#
_cell.length_a   1.000
_cell.length_b   1.000
_cell.length_c   1.000
_cell.angle_alpha   90.00
_cell.angle_beta   90.00
_cell.angle_gamma   90.00
#
_symmetry.space_group_name_H-M   'P 1'
#
loop_
_entity.id
_entity.type
_entity.pdbx_description
1 polymer ?
#
loop_
_entity_poly.entity_id
_entity_poly.type
_entity_poly.pdbx_seq_one_letter_code
_entity_poly.pdbx_strand_id
1 'polypeptide(L)'
;MYKQSEYTFNVNTTSQGTYNSAFKFSTQDVGTAKLIFNLRKDNVPLPLSAVTGKLVLVPADGKKRIRDITFVDKVNGIAEYVLDNDEIKMYGTFKAELVLVYSNGQAMSAHKFGFEVTQSLMDQEIVPVAEYYIDDFESLKEKIEELYNESVQTIEELRAKFKDLEKIETKEGAQVKADNALSVAKSYTDTHTSDTTNPHNVTATQIGLSNVLNEKQATKVEFDLHTEDVVRHVTSIERNKWNSAENNAKAYTDTHENRKDNPHDVTKAQVGLDKVDNVQQASKLDFDQHSSDNIRHVTQSDRDKWNGAVTFAKITLKNGTTAGTRTPIYAKWGAFLLLRGHVRTDPEIIFGSIPSSMVPAGGSVVTVPLSGTGGTANLIVYENGDLKIKYPDPTDSSKLGGGYYIDVIIGYQEGAAV
;
A
#
# COMPACT_ATOMS: atom_id res chain seq x y z
N MET A 1 61.50 90.75 -27.59
CA MET A 1 62.80 90.93 -28.26
C MET A 1 63.65 91.76 -27.30
N TYR A 2 64.80 91.26 -26.83
CA TYR A 2 65.60 91.95 -25.82
C TYR A 2 66.49 93.02 -26.47
N LYS A 3 66.63 94.19 -25.85
CA LYS A 3 67.68 95.14 -26.20
C LYS A 3 68.91 94.76 -25.40
N GLN A 4 69.89 94.20 -26.10
CA GLN A 4 71.06 93.59 -25.47
C GLN A 4 72.27 94.50 -25.58
N SER A 5 73.06 94.55 -24.52
CA SER A 5 74.37 95.16 -24.53
C SER A 5 75.37 94.16 -23.96
N GLU A 6 76.41 93.89 -24.72
CA GLU A 6 77.47 92.95 -24.34
C GLU A 6 78.69 93.71 -23.84
N TYR A 7 79.20 93.29 -22.69
CA TYR A 7 80.51 93.74 -22.21
C TYR A 7 81.42 92.54 -21.98
N THR A 8 82.65 92.62 -22.50
CA THR A 8 83.67 91.63 -22.23
C THR A 8 84.56 92.11 -21.09
N PHE A 9 84.55 91.39 -19.98
CA PHE A 9 85.46 91.62 -18.86
C PHE A 9 86.64 90.66 -18.97
N ASN A 10 87.86 91.20 -18.94
CA ASN A 10 89.08 90.41 -18.95
C ASN A 10 89.84 90.57 -17.64
N VAL A 11 90.02 89.47 -16.90
CA VAL A 11 90.73 89.43 -15.63
C VAL A 11 92.22 89.30 -15.92
N ASN A 12 92.96 90.42 -15.94
CA ASN A 12 94.41 90.47 -16.04
C ASN A 12 94.98 91.61 -15.16
N THR A 13 96.30 91.69 -14.99
CA THR A 13 96.96 92.66 -14.08
C THR A 13 97.10 94.09 -14.62
N THR A 14 96.63 94.38 -15.84
CA THR A 14 96.89 95.66 -16.55
C THR A 14 95.65 96.38 -17.07
N SER A 15 94.45 95.81 -16.99
CA SER A 15 93.21 96.48 -17.40
C SER A 15 92.26 96.72 -16.21
N GLN A 16 92.34 97.89 -15.58
CA GLN A 16 91.22 98.43 -14.79
C GLN A 16 90.27 99.17 -15.73
N GLY A 17 89.03 98.69 -15.86
CA GLY A 17 88.03 99.27 -16.75
C GLY A 17 87.71 100.73 -16.42
N THR A 18 87.67 101.57 -17.45
CA THR A 18 87.22 102.97 -17.39
C THR A 18 85.68 103.02 -17.31
N TYR A 19 85.11 103.92 -16.51
CA TYR A 19 83.65 104.08 -16.32
C TYR A 19 82.84 104.50 -17.56
N ASN A 20 83.48 104.68 -18.72
CA ASN A 20 82.80 105.02 -19.97
C ASN A 20 82.66 103.79 -20.86
N SER A 21 81.61 103.01 -20.61
CA SER A 21 81.13 102.01 -21.58
C SER A 21 79.85 102.54 -22.24
N ALA A 22 79.78 102.48 -23.57
CA ALA A 22 78.77 103.12 -24.42
C ALA A 22 77.36 102.46 -24.38
N PHE A 23 76.91 102.04 -23.19
CA PHE A 23 75.65 101.34 -22.97
C PHE A 23 74.51 102.32 -22.73
N LYS A 24 73.47 102.26 -23.58
CA LYS A 24 72.29 103.12 -23.47
C LYS A 24 70.99 102.31 -23.53
N PHE A 25 70.29 102.27 -22.42
CA PHE A 25 68.91 101.78 -22.34
C PHE A 25 67.93 102.95 -22.27
N SER A 26 66.67 102.71 -22.57
CA SER A 26 65.57 103.67 -22.40
C SER A 26 64.68 103.23 -21.24
N THR A 27 64.04 104.18 -20.56
CA THR A 27 63.00 103.90 -19.55
C THR A 27 61.85 103.03 -20.06
N GLN A 28 61.69 102.91 -21.38
CA GLN A 28 60.68 102.06 -22.03
C GLN A 28 61.15 100.61 -22.29
N ASP A 29 62.41 100.27 -22.03
CA ASP A 29 62.95 98.91 -22.23
C ASP A 29 62.54 97.95 -21.08
N VAL A 30 61.30 98.08 -20.57
CA VAL A 30 60.75 97.34 -19.41
C VAL A 30 60.74 95.83 -19.67
N GLY A 31 61.34 95.06 -18.75
CA GLY A 31 61.51 93.61 -18.86
C GLY A 31 62.38 93.17 -20.05
N THR A 32 63.02 94.09 -20.77
CA THR A 32 63.79 93.80 -21.99
C THR A 32 65.20 94.39 -22.01
N ALA A 33 65.55 95.28 -21.08
CA ALA A 33 66.90 95.78 -20.86
C ALA A 33 67.78 94.71 -20.18
N LYS A 34 68.64 94.08 -20.99
CA LYS A 34 69.50 92.97 -20.56
C LYS A 34 70.98 93.34 -20.65
N LEU A 35 71.68 93.17 -19.53
CA LEU A 35 73.14 93.20 -19.43
C LEU A 35 73.67 91.78 -19.63
N ILE A 36 74.59 91.62 -20.58
CA ILE A 36 75.29 90.36 -20.83
C ILE A 36 76.77 90.55 -20.53
N PHE A 37 77.30 89.69 -19.68
CA PHE A 37 78.66 89.73 -19.19
C PHE A 37 79.45 88.54 -19.76
N ASN A 38 80.42 88.84 -20.63
CA ASN A 38 81.35 87.86 -21.19
C ASN A 38 82.63 87.87 -20.34
N LEU A 39 82.79 86.89 -19.46
CA LEU A 39 83.87 86.81 -18.48
C LEU A 39 85.05 86.00 -19.04
N ARG A 40 86.23 86.62 -19.06
CA ARG A 40 87.47 86.03 -19.58
C ARG A 40 88.63 86.26 -18.62
N LYS A 41 89.64 85.39 -18.63
CA LYS A 41 90.93 85.55 -17.94
C LYS A 41 92.05 85.41 -18.97
N ASP A 42 92.93 86.41 -19.05
CA ASP A 42 93.99 86.48 -20.07
C ASP A 42 93.49 86.18 -21.50
N ASN A 43 92.34 86.76 -21.88
CA ASN A 43 91.60 86.55 -23.15
C ASN A 43 90.93 85.19 -23.37
N VAL A 44 91.07 84.23 -22.46
CA VAL A 44 90.39 82.92 -22.52
C VAL A 44 89.08 82.95 -21.73
N PRO A 45 87.96 82.36 -22.21
CA PRO A 45 86.72 82.23 -21.46
C PRO A 45 86.93 81.69 -20.03
N LEU A 46 86.28 82.30 -19.04
CA LEU A 46 86.40 81.94 -17.63
C LEU A 46 85.22 81.05 -17.19
N PRO A 47 85.45 79.77 -16.84
CA PRO A 47 84.38 78.89 -16.37
C PRO A 47 83.79 79.33 -15.01
N LEU A 48 82.46 79.26 -14.87
CA LEU A 48 81.69 79.84 -13.73
C LEU A 48 81.13 78.77 -12.78
N SER A 49 81.63 77.54 -12.84
CA SER A 49 81.10 76.37 -12.10
C SER A 49 81.23 76.46 -10.58
N ALA A 50 82.13 77.31 -10.07
CA ALA A 50 82.46 77.45 -8.65
C ALA A 50 82.49 78.91 -8.19
N VAL A 51 81.67 79.76 -8.84
CA VAL A 51 81.63 81.21 -8.60
C VAL A 51 80.21 81.62 -8.23
N THR A 52 80.09 82.49 -7.23
CA THR A 52 78.88 83.27 -6.99
C THR A 52 79.11 84.69 -7.49
N GLY A 53 78.18 85.21 -8.29
CA GLY A 53 78.25 86.57 -8.79
C GLY A 53 77.17 87.45 -8.16
N LYS A 54 77.56 88.65 -7.73
CA LYS A 54 76.62 89.69 -7.33
C LYS A 54 76.85 90.94 -8.17
N LEU A 55 75.76 91.48 -8.68
CA LEU A 55 75.75 92.74 -9.39
C LEU A 55 75.33 93.85 -8.41
N VAL A 56 76.21 94.83 -8.26
CA VAL A 56 75.94 96.05 -7.52
C VAL A 56 75.54 97.13 -8.50
N LEU A 57 74.36 97.70 -8.33
CA LEU A 57 73.84 98.80 -9.14
C LEU A 57 73.66 100.03 -8.25
N VAL A 58 74.28 101.13 -8.65
CA VAL A 58 74.10 102.44 -8.03
C VAL A 58 73.58 103.41 -9.10
N PRO A 59 72.27 103.70 -9.13
CA PRO A 59 71.71 104.69 -10.06
C PRO A 59 72.23 106.10 -9.74
N ALA A 60 72.04 107.05 -10.67
CA ALA A 60 72.38 108.45 -10.45
C ALA A 60 71.65 109.03 -9.24
N ASP A 61 70.35 108.73 -9.15
CA ASP A 61 69.47 109.11 -8.04
C ASP A 61 68.79 107.86 -7.47
N GLY A 62 69.32 107.33 -6.35
CA GLY A 62 68.72 106.18 -5.67
C GLY A 62 69.68 105.42 -4.76
N LYS A 63 69.14 104.47 -3.98
CA LYS A 63 69.94 103.62 -3.09
C LYS A 63 70.61 102.49 -3.90
N LYS A 64 71.77 102.07 -3.40
CA LYS A 64 72.51 100.88 -3.88
C LYS A 64 71.59 99.65 -3.87
N ARG A 65 71.49 98.97 -5.01
CA ARG A 65 70.81 97.67 -5.14
C ARG A 65 71.86 96.58 -5.34
N ILE A 66 71.65 95.45 -4.68
CA ILE A 66 72.48 94.25 -4.83
C ILE A 66 71.59 93.15 -5.38
N ARG A 67 72.00 92.57 -6.49
CA ARG A 67 71.23 91.59 -7.25
C ARG A 67 72.09 90.35 -7.50
N ASP A 68 71.44 89.20 -7.48
CA ASP A 68 72.07 87.98 -7.96
C ASP A 68 72.06 87.97 -9.49
N ILE A 69 73.12 87.47 -10.10
CA ILE A 69 73.20 87.30 -11.56
C ILE A 69 72.90 85.86 -11.97
N THR A 70 72.38 85.69 -13.17
CA THR A 70 72.08 84.37 -13.73
C THR A 70 73.24 83.91 -14.61
N PHE A 71 73.79 82.74 -14.32
CA PHE A 71 74.81 82.11 -15.17
C PHE A 71 74.12 81.34 -16.29
N VAL A 72 74.29 81.80 -17.53
CA VAL A 72 73.62 81.24 -18.70
C VAL A 72 74.52 80.21 -19.39
N ASP A 73 75.81 80.54 -19.55
CA ASP A 73 76.81 79.60 -20.07
C ASP A 73 78.00 79.57 -19.12
N LYS A 74 77.96 78.59 -18.22
CA LYS A 74 79.02 78.38 -17.22
C LYS A 74 80.34 77.95 -17.84
N VAL A 75 80.37 77.42 -19.05
CA VAL A 75 81.60 76.92 -19.69
C VAL A 75 82.29 78.06 -20.45
N ASN A 76 81.54 78.85 -21.20
CA ASN A 76 82.05 79.98 -21.99
C ASN A 76 82.11 81.31 -21.22
N GLY A 77 81.76 81.30 -19.92
CA GLY A 77 81.90 82.46 -19.06
C GLY A 77 80.82 83.53 -19.25
N ILE A 78 79.60 83.14 -19.62
CA ILE A 78 78.52 84.08 -19.90
C ILE A 78 77.53 84.14 -18.73
N ALA A 79 77.32 85.34 -18.23
CA ALA A 79 76.28 85.63 -17.25
C ALA A 79 75.39 86.77 -17.74
N GLU A 80 74.16 86.82 -17.26
CA GLU A 80 73.22 87.88 -17.62
C GLU A 80 72.47 88.44 -16.42
N TYR A 81 72.01 89.67 -16.58
CA TYR A 81 71.08 90.33 -15.69
C TYR A 81 70.07 91.13 -16.51
N VAL A 82 68.78 91.03 -16.17
CA VAL A 82 67.71 91.86 -16.75
C VAL A 82 67.30 92.87 -15.69
N LEU A 83 67.32 94.16 -16.04
CA LEU A 83 66.88 95.20 -15.12
C LEU A 83 65.40 94.99 -14.76
N ASP A 84 65.08 95.10 -13.47
CA ASP A 84 63.70 95.04 -13.01
C ASP A 84 62.90 96.30 -13.44
N ASN A 85 61.57 96.22 -13.31
CA ASN A 85 60.67 97.27 -13.77
C ASN A 85 60.88 98.62 -13.06
N ASP A 86 61.48 98.62 -11.87
CA ASP A 86 61.78 99.81 -11.11
C ASP A 86 63.17 100.35 -11.48
N GLU A 87 64.11 99.45 -11.71
CA GLU A 87 65.48 99.77 -12.12
C GLU A 87 65.55 100.45 -13.48
N ILE A 88 64.79 99.97 -14.46
CA ILE A 88 64.77 100.57 -15.79
C ILE A 88 64.12 101.97 -15.80
N LYS A 89 63.32 102.30 -14.79
CA LYS A 89 62.69 103.63 -14.66
C LYS A 89 63.58 104.67 -13.98
N MET A 90 64.67 104.25 -13.34
CA MET A 90 65.66 105.16 -12.75
C MET A 90 66.58 105.69 -13.84
N TYR A 91 66.19 106.77 -14.51
CA TYR A 91 66.99 107.37 -15.57
C TYR A 91 68.27 108.06 -15.04
N GLY A 92 69.31 108.13 -15.88
CA GLY A 92 70.61 108.67 -15.54
C GLY A 92 71.74 107.63 -15.65
N THR A 93 72.93 108.01 -15.18
CA THR A 93 74.11 107.14 -15.24
C THR A 93 74.15 106.17 -14.05
N PHE A 94 74.12 104.88 -14.34
CA PHE A 94 74.39 103.84 -13.35
C PHE A 94 75.88 103.61 -13.21
N LYS A 95 76.35 103.60 -11.97
CA LYS A 95 77.65 103.06 -11.58
C LYS A 95 77.44 101.63 -11.12
N ALA A 96 78.03 100.68 -11.85
CA ALA A 96 77.87 99.27 -11.59
C ALA A 96 79.20 98.62 -11.22
N GLU A 97 79.12 97.60 -10.38
CA GLU A 97 80.25 96.75 -10.04
C GLU A 97 79.80 95.29 -10.05
N LEU A 98 80.41 94.50 -10.93
CA LEU A 98 80.23 93.06 -10.95
C LEU A 98 81.29 92.42 -10.05
N VAL A 99 80.84 91.76 -8.98
CA VAL A 99 81.71 91.10 -8.02
C VAL A 99 81.55 89.59 -8.17
N LEU A 100 82.66 88.92 -8.47
CA LEU A 100 82.75 87.47 -8.56
C LEU A 100 83.55 86.94 -7.37
N VAL A 101 82.96 85.98 -6.66
CA VAL A 101 83.56 85.32 -5.48
C VAL A 101 83.66 83.82 -5.75
N TYR A 102 84.87 83.26 -5.66
CA TYR A 102 85.10 81.82 -5.80
C TYR A 102 84.80 81.10 -4.48
N SER A 103 84.22 79.90 -4.57
CA SER A 103 83.84 79.09 -3.41
C SER A 103 85.02 78.56 -2.59
N ASN A 104 86.24 78.60 -3.12
CA ASN A 104 87.47 78.17 -2.43
C ASN A 104 88.13 79.26 -1.56
N GLY A 105 87.53 80.45 -1.45
CA GLY A 105 88.02 81.54 -0.60
C GLY A 105 89.18 82.36 -1.16
N GLN A 106 89.67 82.10 -2.38
CA GLN A 106 90.73 82.89 -3.02
C GLN A 106 90.19 83.93 -4.03
N ALA A 107 90.67 85.17 -3.88
CA ALA A 107 90.58 86.35 -4.76
C ALA A 107 89.20 86.74 -5.32
N MET A 108 88.67 87.86 -4.82
CA MET A 108 87.52 88.56 -5.42
C MET A 108 87.95 89.28 -6.70
N SER A 109 87.23 89.08 -7.79
CA SER A 109 87.38 89.93 -8.98
C SER A 109 86.23 90.90 -9.05
N ALA A 110 86.52 92.19 -8.90
CA ALA A 110 85.53 93.25 -8.98
C ALA A 110 85.76 94.10 -10.24
N HIS A 111 84.78 94.11 -11.13
CA HIS A 111 84.84 94.92 -12.34
C HIS A 111 83.82 96.03 -12.29
N LYS A 112 84.33 97.26 -12.40
CA LYS A 112 83.50 98.45 -12.42
C LYS A 112 83.19 98.82 -13.86
N PHE A 113 81.92 99.15 -14.11
CA PHE A 113 81.44 99.58 -15.41
C PHE A 113 80.28 100.57 -15.21
N GLY A 114 79.94 101.29 -16.27
CA GLY A 114 78.83 102.25 -16.24
C GLY A 114 77.91 102.06 -17.44
N PHE A 115 76.62 102.30 -17.24
CA PHE A 115 75.65 102.39 -18.33
C PHE A 115 74.68 103.53 -18.08
N GLU A 116 74.10 104.07 -19.14
CA GLU A 116 73.15 105.16 -19.08
C GLU A 116 71.74 104.63 -19.39
N VAL A 117 70.76 105.06 -18.59
CA VAL A 117 69.35 104.90 -18.91
C VAL A 117 68.80 106.28 -19.29
N THR A 118 68.49 106.47 -20.58
CA THR A 118 67.95 107.74 -21.08
C THR A 118 66.43 107.77 -20.89
N GLN A 119 65.93 108.89 -20.36
CA GLN A 119 64.49 109.13 -20.24
C GLN A 119 63.86 109.27 -21.63
N SER A 120 62.80 108.51 -21.89
CA SER A 120 61.98 108.70 -23.09
C SER A 120 61.12 109.97 -22.97
N LEU A 121 60.81 110.64 -24.09
CA LEU A 121 59.92 111.82 -24.12
C LEU A 121 58.52 111.52 -23.56
N MET A 122 58.11 110.25 -23.52
CA MET A 122 56.84 109.83 -22.90
C MET A 122 56.84 109.92 -21.37
N ASP A 123 57.99 109.95 -20.71
CA ASP A 123 58.11 109.87 -19.25
C ASP A 123 58.44 111.24 -18.60
N GLN A 124 58.35 112.34 -19.35
CA GLN A 124 58.75 113.70 -18.91
C GLN A 124 57.77 114.40 -17.94
N GLU A 125 56.64 113.79 -17.56
CA GLU A 125 55.62 114.40 -16.68
C GLU A 125 55.22 113.54 -15.46
N ILE A 126 56.08 112.66 -14.95
CA ILE A 126 55.81 111.93 -13.71
C ILE A 126 56.90 112.22 -12.68
N VAL A 127 56.55 113.03 -11.67
CA VAL A 127 57.33 113.16 -10.44
C VAL A 127 57.32 111.80 -9.74
N PRO A 128 58.47 111.18 -9.45
CA PRO A 128 58.48 109.94 -8.69
C PRO A 128 58.11 110.27 -7.25
N VAL A 129 56.87 110.00 -6.86
CA VAL A 129 56.52 109.82 -5.45
C VAL A 129 57.25 108.55 -5.03
N ALA A 130 58.24 108.67 -4.14
CA ALA A 130 58.96 107.52 -3.62
C ALA A 130 58.02 106.68 -2.73
N GLU A 131 57.22 105.81 -3.33
CA GLU A 131 56.53 104.75 -2.61
C GLU A 131 57.56 103.69 -2.17
N TYR A 132 57.73 103.57 -0.86
CA TYR A 132 58.53 102.53 -0.22
C TYR A 132 57.75 101.20 -0.29
N TYR A 133 58.03 100.37 -1.29
CA TYR A 133 57.60 98.98 -1.30
C TYR A 133 58.45 98.19 -0.28
N ILE A 134 57.83 97.58 0.73
CA ILE A 134 58.52 96.80 1.79
C ILE A 134 58.05 95.34 1.68
N ASP A 135 58.87 94.48 1.06
CA ASP A 135 58.62 93.03 0.87
C ASP A 135 58.32 92.27 2.19
N ASP A 136 58.77 92.77 3.34
CA ASP A 136 58.57 92.13 4.65
C ASP A 136 57.10 92.13 5.12
N PHE A 137 56.28 93.11 4.70
CA PHE A 137 54.90 93.22 5.17
C PHE A 137 53.95 92.21 4.51
N GLU A 138 54.10 91.96 3.20
CA GLU A 138 53.34 90.92 2.50
C GLU A 138 53.75 89.52 2.99
N SER A 139 55.04 89.32 3.28
CA SER A 139 55.54 88.07 3.89
C SER A 139 54.93 87.81 5.28
N LEU A 140 54.65 88.86 6.07
CA LEU A 140 53.97 88.74 7.36
C LEU A 140 52.50 88.35 7.19
N LYS A 141 51.83 88.93 6.19
CA LYS A 141 50.43 88.65 5.89
C LYS A 141 50.22 87.19 5.50
N GLU A 142 51.07 86.63 4.64
CA GLU A 142 51.00 85.22 4.25
C GLU A 142 51.13 84.28 5.46
N LYS A 143 52.05 84.56 6.40
CA LYS A 143 52.20 83.75 7.62
C LYS A 143 50.99 83.81 8.55
N ILE A 144 50.30 84.95 8.63
CA ILE A 144 49.08 85.10 9.42
C ILE A 144 47.94 84.27 8.81
N GLU A 145 47.81 84.28 7.49
CA GLU A 145 46.81 83.45 6.79
C GLU A 145 47.10 81.95 6.94
N GLU A 146 48.38 81.55 6.91
CA GLU A 146 48.80 80.16 7.16
C GLU A 146 48.44 79.70 8.59
N LEU A 147 48.82 80.49 9.61
CA LEU A 147 48.48 80.22 11.01
C LEU A 147 46.97 80.16 11.25
N TYR A 148 46.21 81.05 10.60
CA TYR A 148 44.75 81.03 10.68
C TYR A 148 44.19 79.71 10.15
N ASN A 149 44.63 79.28 8.96
CA ASN A 149 44.18 78.03 8.36
C ASN A 149 44.54 76.80 9.21
N GLU A 150 45.76 76.75 9.76
CA GLU A 150 46.21 75.68 10.65
C GLU A 150 45.36 75.62 11.93
N SER A 151 45.01 76.78 12.51
CA SER A 151 44.17 76.84 13.71
C SER A 151 42.75 76.33 13.47
N VAL A 152 42.15 76.68 12.31
CA VAL A 152 40.83 76.19 11.91
C VAL A 152 40.85 74.69 11.71
N GLN A 153 41.87 74.17 11.01
CA GLN A 153 42.04 72.74 10.81
C GLN A 153 42.16 72.00 12.15
N THR A 154 42.98 72.51 13.07
CA THR A 154 43.17 71.91 14.40
C THR A 154 41.88 71.84 15.21
N ILE A 155 41.05 72.90 15.14
CA ILE A 155 39.75 72.94 15.84
C ILE A 155 38.78 71.90 15.26
N GLU A 156 38.72 71.76 13.93
CA GLU A 156 37.86 70.77 13.29
C GLU A 156 38.31 69.33 13.59
N GLU A 157 39.62 69.06 13.64
CA GLU A 157 40.15 67.77 14.06
C GLU A 157 39.82 67.44 15.53
N LEU A 158 39.91 68.43 16.43
CA LEU A 158 39.51 68.27 17.83
C LEU A 158 38.00 68.01 17.96
N ARG A 159 37.16 68.76 17.22
CA ARG A 159 35.71 68.51 17.16
C ARG A 159 35.40 67.10 16.69
N ALA A 160 36.10 66.61 15.66
CA ALA A 160 35.94 65.26 15.16
C ALA A 160 36.33 64.21 16.22
N LYS A 161 37.45 64.41 16.93
CA LYS A 161 37.89 63.50 18.01
C LYS A 161 36.93 63.46 19.20
N PHE A 162 36.21 64.54 19.48
CA PHE A 162 35.27 64.62 20.59
C PHE A 162 33.83 64.24 20.26
N LYS A 163 33.50 64.02 18.97
CA LYS A 163 32.14 63.66 18.52
C LYS A 163 31.61 62.37 19.14
N ASP A 164 32.48 61.45 19.50
CA ASP A 164 32.11 60.15 20.06
C ASP A 164 32.15 60.11 21.60
N LEU A 165 32.44 61.23 22.29
CA LEU A 165 32.41 61.28 23.75
C LEU A 165 31.02 60.96 24.32
N GLU A 166 29.96 61.36 23.62
CA GLU A 166 28.58 61.06 24.02
C GLU A 166 28.23 59.57 23.95
N LYS A 167 29.05 58.75 23.29
CA LYS A 167 28.89 57.29 23.20
C LYS A 167 29.65 56.53 24.29
N ILE A 168 30.44 57.23 25.10
CA ILE A 168 31.19 56.61 26.19
C ILE A 168 30.21 56.33 27.34
N GLU A 169 30.09 55.06 27.70
CA GLU A 169 29.31 54.60 28.85
C GLU A 169 29.81 55.27 30.14
N THR A 170 28.89 55.78 30.95
CA THR A 170 29.22 56.40 32.23
C THR A 170 29.23 55.35 33.35
N LYS A 171 29.82 55.69 34.50
CA LYS A 171 29.77 54.79 35.67
C LYS A 171 28.34 54.56 36.13
N GLU A 172 27.53 55.62 36.10
CA GLU A 172 26.10 55.57 36.43
C GLU A 172 25.32 54.74 35.43
N GLY A 173 25.55 54.91 34.12
CA GLY A 173 24.87 54.13 33.09
C GLY A 173 25.25 52.65 33.12
N ALA A 174 26.52 52.33 33.38
CA ALA A 174 26.98 50.97 33.63
C ALA A 174 26.33 50.36 34.87
N GLN A 175 26.21 51.11 35.97
CA GLN A 175 25.54 50.66 37.19
C GLN A 175 24.05 50.39 36.94
N VAL A 176 23.35 51.28 36.23
CA VAL A 176 21.94 51.07 35.86
C VAL A 176 21.78 49.81 35.01
N LYS A 177 22.69 49.55 34.06
CA LYS A 177 22.67 48.31 33.26
C LYS A 177 22.91 47.07 34.13
N ALA A 178 23.84 47.13 35.07
CA ALA A 178 24.13 46.03 36.00
C ALA A 178 22.95 45.76 36.93
N ASP A 179 22.33 46.81 37.49
CA ASP A 179 21.17 46.70 38.37
C ASP A 179 19.95 46.14 37.63
N ASN A 180 19.73 46.58 36.39
CA ASN A 180 18.68 46.03 35.54
C ASN A 180 18.93 44.54 35.24
N ALA A 181 20.16 44.16 34.90
CA ALA A 181 20.51 42.76 34.66
C ALA A 181 20.30 41.90 35.93
N LEU A 182 20.71 42.41 37.10
CA LEU A 182 20.50 41.73 38.37
C LEU A 182 19.01 41.58 38.70
N SER A 183 18.22 42.63 38.47
CA SER A 183 16.77 42.62 38.68
C SER A 183 16.08 41.57 37.79
N VAL A 184 16.42 41.54 36.50
CA VAL A 184 15.91 40.55 35.55
C VAL A 184 16.31 39.13 35.96
N ALA A 185 17.58 38.93 36.36
CA ALA A 185 18.05 37.62 36.80
C ALA A 185 17.32 37.12 38.05
N LYS A 186 17.12 37.98 39.07
CA LYS A 186 16.35 37.65 40.27
C LYS A 186 14.91 37.29 39.95
N SER A 187 14.25 38.09 39.12
CA SER A 187 12.87 37.82 38.70
C SER A 187 12.73 36.46 38.00
N TYR A 188 13.69 36.11 37.14
CA TYR A 188 13.74 34.79 36.52
C TYR A 188 13.91 33.66 37.55
N THR A 189 14.84 33.78 38.49
CA THR A 189 15.06 32.75 39.52
C THR A 189 13.90 32.61 40.48
N ASP A 190 13.24 33.71 40.85
CA ASP A 190 12.09 33.71 41.75
C ASP A 190 10.87 33.07 41.06
N THR A 191 10.68 33.34 39.77
CA THR A 191 9.65 32.69 38.94
C THR A 191 9.91 31.17 38.88
N HIS A 192 11.14 30.75 38.60
CA HIS A 192 11.47 29.32 38.56
C HIS A 192 11.30 28.64 39.93
N THR A 193 11.72 29.31 41.01
CA THR A 193 11.62 28.75 42.37
C THR A 193 10.17 28.64 42.84
N SER A 194 9.30 29.56 42.41
CA SER A 194 7.87 29.51 42.69
C SER A 194 7.09 28.56 41.76
N ASP A 195 7.68 28.18 40.63
CA ASP A 195 7.11 27.17 39.74
C ASP A 195 7.19 25.78 40.38
N THR A 196 6.09 25.41 41.02
CA THR A 196 5.88 24.09 41.60
C THR A 196 5.09 23.20 40.67
N THR A 197 5.06 23.48 39.35
CA THR A 197 4.57 22.50 38.38
C THR A 197 5.62 21.42 38.13
N ASN A 198 5.27 20.42 37.31
CA ASN A 198 6.11 19.25 37.03
C ASN A 198 7.56 19.65 36.68
N PRO A 199 8.55 19.30 37.53
CA PRO A 199 8.62 18.09 38.35
C PRO A 199 8.23 18.21 39.84
N HIS A 200 7.98 19.39 40.38
CA HIS A 200 7.57 19.54 41.77
C HIS A 200 6.04 19.48 41.86
N ASN A 201 5.47 19.00 42.98
CA ASN A 201 4.01 18.87 43.20
C ASN A 201 3.18 18.24 42.05
N VAL A 202 3.70 17.17 41.43
CA VAL A 202 3.00 16.48 40.34
C VAL A 202 1.70 15.83 40.84
N THR A 203 0.59 16.18 40.21
CA THR A 203 -0.74 15.63 40.45
C THR A 203 -0.97 14.36 39.66
N ALA A 204 -1.90 13.50 40.10
CA ALA A 204 -2.31 12.31 39.35
C ALA A 204 -2.75 12.66 37.92
N THR A 205 -3.35 13.83 37.71
CA THR A 205 -3.71 14.33 36.39
C THR A 205 -2.50 14.62 35.49
N GLN A 206 -1.43 15.20 36.03
CA GLN A 206 -0.23 15.50 35.26
C GLN A 206 0.48 14.24 34.73
N ILE A 207 0.30 13.08 35.38
CA ILE A 207 0.86 11.79 34.96
C ILE A 207 -0.17 10.84 34.32
N GLY A 208 -1.37 11.34 34.00
CA GLY A 208 -2.42 10.54 33.34
C GLY A 208 -3.07 9.48 34.24
N LEU A 209 -2.91 9.58 35.56
CA LEU A 209 -3.46 8.68 36.56
C LEU A 209 -4.72 9.24 37.27
N SER A 210 -5.39 10.27 36.73
CA SER A 210 -6.58 10.87 37.37
C SER A 210 -7.70 9.88 37.67
N ASN A 211 -7.83 8.83 36.84
CA ASN A 211 -8.85 7.80 36.99
C ASN A 211 -8.40 6.64 37.90
N VAL A 212 -7.15 6.66 38.38
CA VAL A 212 -6.64 5.67 39.31
C VAL A 212 -7.08 6.07 40.71
N LEU A 213 -8.03 5.31 41.26
CA LEU A 213 -8.47 5.45 42.64
C LEU A 213 -7.33 5.01 43.57
N ASN A 214 -7.03 5.81 44.59
CA ASN A 214 -6.07 5.45 45.64
C ASN A 214 -6.76 4.67 46.77
N GLU A 215 -7.53 3.65 46.38
CA GLU A 215 -8.16 2.73 47.32
C GLU A 215 -7.11 1.77 47.88
N LYS A 216 -7.34 1.31 49.12
CA LYS A 216 -6.44 0.36 49.78
C LYS A 216 -6.48 -0.97 49.02
N GLN A 217 -5.53 -1.18 48.12
CA GLN A 217 -5.31 -2.50 47.52
C GLN A 217 -5.04 -3.51 48.65
N ALA A 218 -5.56 -4.73 48.50
CA ALA A 218 -5.23 -5.82 49.40
C ALA A 218 -3.70 -5.91 49.51
N THR A 219 -3.17 -5.97 50.74
CA THR A 219 -1.75 -6.23 50.95
C THR A 219 -1.37 -7.54 50.26
N LYS A 220 -0.10 -7.71 49.91
CA LYS A 220 0.37 -8.98 49.35
C LYS A 220 -0.05 -10.17 50.24
N VAL A 221 -0.04 -10.00 51.56
CA VAL A 221 -0.49 -11.01 52.52
C VAL A 221 -1.99 -11.31 52.37
N GLU A 222 -2.86 -10.30 52.30
CA GLU A 222 -4.30 -10.50 52.10
C GLU A 222 -4.62 -11.10 50.73
N PHE A 223 -3.84 -10.76 49.69
CA PHE A 223 -3.96 -11.35 48.37
C PHE A 223 -3.49 -12.81 48.35
N ASP A 224 -2.37 -13.12 48.98
CA ASP A 224 -1.86 -14.49 49.05
C ASP A 224 -2.81 -15.38 49.86
N LEU A 225 -3.32 -14.89 50.99
CA LEU A 225 -4.41 -15.53 51.74
C LEU A 225 -5.66 -15.70 50.86
N HIS A 226 -5.91 -14.74 49.97
CA HIS A 226 -6.97 -14.89 48.99
C HIS A 226 -6.68 -16.05 48.01
N THR A 227 -5.51 -16.11 47.42
CA THR A 227 -5.14 -17.17 46.48
C THR A 227 -5.13 -18.57 47.11
N GLU A 228 -4.76 -18.70 48.40
CA GLU A 228 -4.62 -20.00 49.09
C GLU A 228 -5.94 -20.63 49.56
N ASP A 229 -7.00 -19.85 49.66
CA ASP A 229 -8.28 -20.33 50.18
C ASP A 229 -9.16 -20.90 49.06
N VAL A 230 -9.20 -22.22 49.05
CA VAL A 230 -9.97 -23.04 48.11
C VAL A 230 -11.49 -23.03 48.33
N VAL A 231 -11.99 -22.26 49.31
CA VAL A 231 -13.40 -22.22 49.71
C VAL A 231 -14.03 -20.85 49.48
N ARG A 232 -13.26 -19.78 49.35
CA ARG A 232 -13.79 -18.40 49.36
C ARG A 232 -14.87 -18.09 48.34
N HIS A 233 -14.82 -18.71 47.16
CA HIS A 233 -15.77 -18.44 46.08
C HIS A 233 -17.02 -19.32 46.10
N VAL A 234 -17.06 -20.34 46.97
CA VAL A 234 -18.19 -21.27 47.06
C VAL A 234 -18.44 -21.60 48.52
N THR A 235 -19.60 -21.20 49.02
CA THR A 235 -19.98 -21.49 50.41
C THR A 235 -20.11 -23.01 50.62
N SER A 236 -19.95 -23.44 51.87
CA SER A 236 -20.18 -24.86 52.22
C SER A 236 -21.61 -25.30 51.87
N ILE A 237 -22.58 -24.39 51.90
CA ILE A 237 -23.99 -24.67 51.55
C ILE A 237 -24.12 -24.99 50.06
N GLU A 238 -23.53 -24.17 49.19
CA GLU A 238 -23.56 -24.38 47.73
C GLU A 238 -22.86 -25.70 47.35
N ARG A 239 -21.69 -25.96 47.94
CA ARG A 239 -20.95 -27.22 47.71
C ARG A 239 -21.77 -28.44 48.12
N ASN A 240 -22.38 -28.40 49.30
CA ASN A 240 -23.21 -29.49 49.79
C ASN A 240 -24.44 -29.71 48.90
N LYS A 241 -25.03 -28.63 48.37
CA LYS A 241 -26.15 -28.70 47.42
C LYS A 241 -25.75 -29.38 46.11
N TRP A 242 -24.60 -29.02 45.53
CA TRP A 242 -24.11 -29.65 44.29
C TRP A 242 -23.76 -31.13 44.49
N ASN A 243 -23.03 -31.46 45.56
CA ASN A 243 -22.69 -32.85 45.87
C ASN A 243 -23.96 -33.70 46.11
N SER A 244 -24.98 -33.13 46.73
CA SER A 244 -26.26 -33.83 46.92
C SER A 244 -26.98 -34.07 45.60
N ALA A 245 -26.95 -33.07 44.69
CA ALA A 245 -27.53 -33.22 43.36
C ALA A 245 -26.81 -34.29 42.52
N GLU A 246 -25.47 -34.33 42.58
CA GLU A 246 -24.66 -35.37 41.93
C GLU A 246 -24.99 -36.77 42.47
N ASN A 247 -25.03 -36.93 43.80
CA ASN A 247 -25.40 -38.19 44.44
C ASN A 247 -26.80 -38.66 44.04
N ASN A 248 -27.78 -37.75 43.98
CA ASN A 248 -29.14 -38.06 43.55
C ASN A 248 -29.18 -38.51 42.08
N ALA A 249 -28.44 -37.82 41.20
CA ALA A 249 -28.35 -38.19 39.79
C ALA A 249 -27.72 -39.58 39.62
N LYS A 250 -26.62 -39.85 40.34
CA LYS A 250 -25.96 -41.15 40.33
C LYS A 250 -26.88 -42.27 40.83
N ALA A 251 -27.60 -42.05 41.92
CA ALA A 251 -28.54 -43.04 42.45
C ALA A 251 -29.66 -43.37 41.44
N TYR A 252 -30.16 -42.36 40.72
CA TYR A 252 -31.15 -42.56 39.66
C TYR A 252 -30.59 -43.38 38.49
N THR A 253 -29.38 -43.06 38.02
CA THR A 253 -28.75 -43.79 36.91
C THR A 253 -28.42 -45.23 37.29
N ASP A 254 -27.87 -45.45 38.49
CA ASP A 254 -27.55 -46.80 38.98
C ASP A 254 -28.83 -47.64 39.12
N THR A 255 -29.94 -47.04 39.57
CA THR A 255 -31.25 -47.72 39.60
C THR A 255 -31.68 -48.12 38.20
N HIS A 256 -31.62 -47.20 37.24
CA HIS A 256 -32.02 -47.47 35.85
C HIS A 256 -31.15 -48.54 35.18
N GLU A 257 -29.82 -48.49 35.36
CA GLU A 257 -28.89 -49.49 34.82
C GLU A 257 -29.21 -50.91 35.33
N ASN A 258 -29.60 -51.02 36.60
CA ASN A 258 -29.95 -52.29 37.23
C ASN A 258 -31.38 -52.77 36.94
N ARG A 259 -32.21 -51.99 36.25
CA ARG A 259 -33.56 -52.41 35.84
C ARG A 259 -33.46 -53.46 34.73
N LYS A 260 -33.74 -54.71 35.12
CA LYS A 260 -33.88 -55.89 34.24
C LYS A 260 -35.35 -56.26 34.00
N ASP A 261 -36.25 -55.33 34.26
CA ASP A 261 -37.62 -55.39 33.79
C ASP A 261 -37.74 -54.69 32.43
N ASN A 262 -38.90 -54.84 31.76
CA ASN A 262 -39.19 -54.23 30.46
C ASN A 262 -38.73 -52.75 30.40
N PRO A 263 -37.73 -52.41 29.55
CA PRO A 263 -37.34 -53.09 28.30
C PRO A 263 -36.18 -54.08 28.33
N HIS A 264 -35.43 -54.22 29.44
CA HIS A 264 -34.30 -55.14 29.51
C HIS A 264 -34.75 -56.47 30.13
N ASP A 265 -34.32 -57.62 29.59
CA ASP A 265 -34.67 -58.97 30.06
C ASP A 265 -36.18 -59.28 30.15
N VAL A 266 -36.94 -58.85 29.12
CA VAL A 266 -38.39 -59.13 29.01
C VAL A 266 -38.68 -60.63 28.96
N THR A 267 -39.37 -61.12 29.98
CA THR A 267 -39.88 -62.48 30.09
C THR A 267 -41.20 -62.65 29.31
N LYS A 268 -41.53 -63.89 28.94
CA LYS A 268 -42.83 -64.24 28.35
C LYS A 268 -44.01 -63.76 29.19
N ALA A 269 -43.88 -63.80 30.52
CA ALA A 269 -44.90 -63.32 31.44
C ALA A 269 -45.12 -61.80 31.33
N GLN A 270 -44.05 -61.01 31.18
CA GLN A 270 -44.16 -59.55 31.05
C GLN A 270 -44.90 -59.10 29.78
N VAL A 271 -44.95 -59.94 28.74
CA VAL A 271 -45.70 -59.67 27.50
C VAL A 271 -46.99 -60.49 27.37
N GLY A 272 -47.41 -61.19 28.45
CA GLY A 272 -48.64 -61.98 28.46
C GLY A 272 -48.61 -63.23 27.57
N LEU A 273 -47.42 -63.75 27.26
CA LEU A 273 -47.18 -64.95 26.44
C LEU A 273 -46.61 -66.12 27.27
N ASP A 274 -46.74 -66.09 28.59
CA ASP A 274 -46.23 -67.13 29.51
C ASP A 274 -46.81 -68.52 29.22
N LYS A 275 -48.03 -68.58 28.67
CA LYS A 275 -48.71 -69.81 28.29
C LYS A 275 -48.47 -70.26 26.84
N VAL A 276 -47.65 -69.52 26.09
CA VAL A 276 -47.35 -69.83 24.69
C VAL A 276 -46.07 -70.67 24.63
N ASP A 277 -46.21 -71.91 24.16
CA ASP A 277 -45.08 -72.81 23.93
C ASP A 277 -44.22 -72.32 22.76
N ASN A 278 -42.89 -72.51 22.86
CA ASN A 278 -41.99 -72.32 21.73
C ASN A 278 -41.93 -73.60 20.91
N VAL A 279 -42.93 -73.84 20.07
CA VAL A 279 -42.90 -74.96 19.11
C VAL A 279 -42.22 -74.53 17.81
N GLN A 280 -41.34 -75.38 17.28
CA GLN A 280 -40.74 -75.15 15.96
C GLN A 280 -41.84 -75.28 14.90
N GLN A 281 -42.01 -74.27 14.04
CA GLN A 281 -42.78 -74.45 12.80
C GLN A 281 -42.08 -75.53 11.95
N ALA A 282 -42.88 -76.39 11.29
CA ALA A 282 -42.37 -77.31 10.29
C ALA A 282 -41.52 -76.53 9.27
N SER A 283 -40.42 -77.13 8.81
CA SER A 283 -39.60 -76.45 7.82
C SER A 283 -40.43 -76.18 6.56
N LYS A 284 -40.07 -75.13 5.82
CA LYS A 284 -40.73 -74.86 4.54
C LYS A 284 -40.68 -76.09 3.61
N LEU A 285 -39.60 -76.87 3.68
CA LEU A 285 -39.44 -78.12 2.96
C LEU A 285 -40.51 -79.16 3.35
N ASP A 286 -40.71 -79.41 4.64
CA ASP A 286 -41.72 -80.36 5.12
C ASP A 286 -43.14 -79.91 4.78
N PHE A 287 -43.40 -78.59 4.85
CA PHE A 287 -44.69 -78.02 4.44
C PHE A 287 -44.93 -78.17 2.93
N ASP A 288 -43.95 -77.84 2.10
CA ASP A 288 -44.08 -77.97 0.65
C ASP A 288 -44.20 -79.45 0.22
N GLN A 289 -43.47 -80.35 0.89
CA GLN A 289 -43.65 -81.80 0.77
C GLN A 289 -45.06 -82.22 1.19
N HIS A 290 -45.63 -81.61 2.24
CA HIS A 290 -47.02 -81.82 2.65
C HIS A 290 -48.05 -81.26 1.64
N SER A 291 -47.72 -80.18 0.93
CA SER A 291 -48.62 -79.61 -0.06
C SER A 291 -48.63 -80.38 -1.39
N SER A 292 -47.60 -81.16 -1.68
CA SER A 292 -47.37 -81.74 -3.03
C SER A 292 -47.67 -83.24 -3.18
N ASP A 293 -48.04 -83.95 -2.12
CA ASP A 293 -48.43 -85.37 -2.19
C ASP A 293 -49.95 -85.49 -2.41
N ASN A 294 -50.32 -85.95 -3.60
CA ASN A 294 -51.72 -86.18 -3.99
C ASN A 294 -52.28 -87.51 -3.47
N ILE A 295 -51.49 -88.31 -2.75
CA ILE A 295 -51.82 -89.67 -2.30
C ILE A 295 -51.98 -89.74 -0.77
N ARG A 296 -51.54 -88.71 -0.04
CA ARG A 296 -51.49 -88.71 1.44
C ARG A 296 -52.82 -88.92 2.18
N HIS A 297 -53.95 -88.76 1.49
CA HIS A 297 -55.29 -88.89 2.09
C HIS A 297 -56.12 -90.07 1.57
N VAL A 298 -55.70 -90.76 0.51
CA VAL A 298 -56.37 -91.97 -0.03
C VAL A 298 -55.34 -92.93 -0.60
N THR A 299 -55.41 -94.20 -0.24
CA THR A 299 -54.41 -95.19 -0.65
C THR A 299 -54.54 -95.55 -2.13
N GLN A 300 -53.44 -96.00 -2.75
CA GLN A 300 -53.49 -96.55 -4.11
C GLN A 300 -54.42 -97.77 -4.18
N SER A 301 -54.47 -98.58 -3.12
CA SER A 301 -55.35 -99.75 -3.02
C SER A 301 -56.83 -99.38 -3.10
N ASP A 302 -57.26 -98.28 -2.48
CA ASP A 302 -58.65 -97.82 -2.54
C ASP A 302 -59.04 -97.42 -3.98
N ARG A 303 -58.12 -96.78 -4.70
CA ARG A 303 -58.33 -96.39 -6.11
C ARG A 303 -58.42 -97.59 -7.04
N ASP A 304 -57.55 -98.58 -6.85
CA ASP A 304 -57.52 -99.79 -7.68
C ASP A 304 -58.82 -100.61 -7.52
N LYS A 305 -59.38 -100.65 -6.29
CA LYS A 305 -60.64 -101.33 -5.99
C LYS A 305 -61.85 -100.73 -6.75
N TRP A 306 -61.89 -99.42 -6.94
CA TRP A 306 -63.00 -98.76 -7.64
C TRP A 306 -62.93 -98.93 -9.16
N ASN A 307 -61.73 -98.86 -9.74
CA ASN A 307 -61.56 -98.92 -11.20
C ASN A 307 -61.76 -100.32 -11.81
N GLY A 308 -61.57 -101.39 -11.02
CA GLY A 308 -61.72 -102.78 -11.48
C GLY A 308 -63.11 -103.42 -11.31
N ALA A 309 -64.11 -102.69 -10.81
CA ALA A 309 -65.34 -103.27 -10.27
C ALA A 309 -66.37 -103.82 -11.31
N VAL A 310 -66.16 -103.69 -12.62
CA VAL A 310 -67.08 -104.18 -13.66
C VAL A 310 -66.34 -104.90 -14.78
N THR A 311 -66.72 -106.16 -15.07
CA THR A 311 -66.16 -106.96 -16.18
C THR A 311 -67.24 -107.27 -17.21
N PHE A 312 -67.00 -106.93 -18.48
CA PHE A 312 -67.92 -107.17 -19.59
C PHE A 312 -67.58 -108.45 -20.37
N ALA A 313 -68.61 -109.21 -20.75
CA ALA A 313 -68.54 -110.41 -21.59
C ALA A 313 -69.37 -110.24 -22.87
N LYS A 314 -69.07 -110.99 -23.93
CA LYS A 314 -69.80 -110.91 -25.22
C LYS A 314 -71.14 -111.65 -25.17
N ILE A 315 -72.19 -111.05 -25.73
CA ILE A 315 -73.47 -111.74 -25.94
C ILE A 315 -73.30 -112.77 -27.05
N THR A 316 -73.83 -113.98 -26.85
CA THR A 316 -73.79 -115.03 -27.87
C THR A 316 -74.88 -114.75 -28.89
N LEU A 317 -74.54 -114.49 -30.15
CA LEU A 317 -75.52 -114.19 -31.21
C LEU A 317 -76.06 -115.49 -31.84
N LYS A 318 -77.34 -115.50 -32.23
CA LYS A 318 -78.08 -116.66 -32.74
C LYS A 318 -78.86 -116.31 -34.01
N ASN A 319 -79.35 -117.33 -34.73
CA ASN A 319 -80.32 -117.20 -35.82
C ASN A 319 -79.94 -116.18 -36.92
N GLY A 320 -78.67 -116.19 -37.35
CA GLY A 320 -78.18 -115.29 -38.39
C GLY A 320 -77.92 -113.84 -37.95
N THR A 321 -78.13 -113.53 -36.66
CA THR A 321 -77.88 -112.19 -36.09
C THR A 321 -76.40 -111.85 -36.15
N THR A 322 -76.10 -110.60 -36.52
CA THR A 322 -74.74 -110.07 -36.54
C THR A 322 -74.58 -108.86 -35.62
N ALA A 323 -73.35 -108.57 -35.20
CA ALA A 323 -73.05 -107.32 -34.52
C ALA A 323 -73.13 -106.16 -35.51
N GLY A 324 -73.67 -105.03 -35.06
CA GLY A 324 -73.62 -103.76 -35.77
C GLY A 324 -72.27 -103.05 -35.55
N THR A 325 -72.33 -101.76 -35.24
CA THR A 325 -71.14 -100.91 -35.02
C THR A 325 -70.44 -101.15 -33.68
N ARG A 326 -71.11 -101.77 -32.70
CA ARG A 326 -70.56 -102.06 -31.38
C ARG A 326 -70.83 -103.52 -31.03
N THR A 327 -69.79 -104.22 -30.57
CA THR A 327 -69.93 -105.62 -30.13
C THR A 327 -70.96 -105.70 -29.00
N PRO A 328 -72.02 -106.51 -29.16
CA PRO A 328 -72.98 -106.78 -28.11
C PRO A 328 -72.29 -107.44 -26.91
N ILE A 329 -72.35 -106.80 -25.76
CA ILE A 329 -71.74 -107.23 -24.50
C ILE A 329 -72.71 -107.07 -23.34
N TYR A 330 -72.46 -107.83 -22.27
CA TYR A 330 -73.19 -107.74 -21.02
C TYR A 330 -72.23 -107.75 -19.83
N ALA A 331 -72.66 -107.19 -18.70
CA ALA A 331 -71.97 -107.28 -17.41
C ALA A 331 -72.99 -107.30 -16.28
N LYS A 332 -72.59 -107.87 -15.14
CA LYS A 332 -73.31 -107.69 -13.88
C LYS A 332 -72.54 -106.69 -13.02
N TRP A 333 -73.23 -105.68 -12.50
CA TRP A 333 -72.68 -104.73 -11.54
C TRP A 333 -73.64 -104.63 -10.36
N GLY A 334 -73.28 -105.29 -9.26
CA GLY A 334 -74.18 -105.45 -8.12
C GLY A 334 -75.51 -106.08 -8.54
N ALA A 335 -76.60 -105.35 -8.30
CA ALA A 335 -77.98 -105.74 -8.62
C ALA A 335 -78.45 -105.26 -10.00
N PHE A 336 -77.54 -104.95 -10.92
CA PHE A 336 -77.87 -104.52 -12.28
C PHE A 336 -77.23 -105.42 -13.34
N LEU A 337 -78.02 -105.78 -14.35
CA LEU A 337 -77.53 -106.28 -15.64
C LEU A 337 -77.32 -105.07 -16.56
N LEU A 338 -76.10 -104.91 -17.04
CA LEU A 338 -75.78 -103.93 -18.08
C LEU A 338 -75.71 -104.68 -19.40
N LEU A 339 -76.52 -104.28 -20.37
CA LEU A 339 -76.38 -104.66 -21.76
C LEU A 339 -75.84 -103.45 -22.52
N ARG A 340 -74.92 -103.68 -23.44
CA ARG A 340 -74.34 -102.65 -24.29
C ARG A 340 -74.06 -103.19 -25.66
N GLY A 341 -74.08 -102.32 -26.66
CA GLY A 341 -73.69 -102.65 -28.03
C GLY A 341 -74.84 -102.56 -29.02
N HIS A 342 -74.62 -103.10 -30.22
CA HIS A 342 -75.49 -102.92 -31.36
C HIS A 342 -75.71 -104.26 -32.08
N VAL A 343 -76.96 -104.68 -32.25
CA VAL A 343 -77.34 -105.95 -32.89
C VAL A 343 -78.10 -105.72 -34.20
N ARG A 344 -77.81 -106.50 -35.24
CA ARG A 344 -78.55 -106.54 -36.50
C ARG A 344 -79.25 -107.89 -36.62
N THR A 345 -80.55 -107.88 -36.46
CA THR A 345 -81.43 -109.05 -36.45
C THR A 345 -82.76 -108.68 -37.07
N ASP A 346 -83.43 -109.66 -37.68
CA ASP A 346 -84.85 -109.52 -37.98
C ASP A 346 -85.65 -109.44 -36.68
N PRO A 347 -86.79 -108.72 -36.66
CA PRO A 347 -87.66 -108.70 -35.51
C PRO A 347 -88.34 -110.06 -35.32
N GLU A 348 -88.88 -110.28 -34.12
CA GLU A 348 -89.63 -111.48 -33.75
C GLU A 348 -88.83 -112.80 -33.65
N ILE A 349 -87.50 -112.78 -33.77
CA ILE A 349 -86.62 -113.94 -33.54
C ILE A 349 -85.71 -113.76 -32.31
N ILE A 350 -85.27 -114.87 -31.72
CA ILE A 350 -84.22 -114.84 -30.68
C ILE A 350 -82.90 -114.47 -31.36
N PHE A 351 -82.36 -113.29 -31.06
CA PHE A 351 -81.16 -112.78 -31.71
C PHE A 351 -79.87 -113.16 -30.98
N GLY A 352 -79.97 -113.48 -29.69
CA GLY A 352 -78.81 -113.87 -28.90
C GLY A 352 -79.18 -114.38 -27.53
N SER A 353 -78.18 -114.74 -26.74
CA SER A 353 -78.36 -115.17 -25.35
C SER A 353 -77.20 -114.76 -24.46
N ILE A 354 -77.52 -114.55 -23.20
CA ILE A 354 -76.59 -114.43 -22.08
C ILE A 354 -76.85 -115.58 -21.09
N PRO A 355 -75.93 -115.90 -20.17
CA PRO A 355 -76.20 -116.90 -19.14
C PRO A 355 -77.43 -116.50 -18.31
N SER A 356 -78.33 -117.45 -18.04
CA SER A 356 -79.55 -117.19 -17.25
C SER A 356 -79.25 -116.62 -15.86
N SER A 357 -78.10 -116.96 -15.26
CA SER A 357 -77.63 -116.39 -14.00
C SER A 357 -77.41 -114.87 -14.02
N MET A 358 -77.33 -114.29 -15.22
CA MET A 358 -77.12 -112.85 -15.45
C MET A 358 -78.43 -112.11 -15.72
N VAL A 359 -79.55 -112.81 -15.85
CA VAL A 359 -80.87 -112.23 -16.11
C VAL A 359 -81.64 -112.02 -14.79
N PRO A 360 -82.42 -110.93 -14.66
CA PRO A 360 -83.40 -110.78 -13.58
C PRO A 360 -84.44 -111.91 -13.54
N ALA A 361 -84.89 -112.29 -12.34
CA ALA A 361 -85.98 -113.26 -12.17
C ALA A 361 -87.25 -112.79 -12.91
N GLY A 362 -87.92 -113.69 -13.65
CA GLY A 362 -89.08 -113.35 -14.48
C GLY A 362 -88.77 -112.65 -15.81
N GLY A 363 -87.50 -112.40 -16.13
CA GLY A 363 -87.07 -111.71 -17.34
C GLY A 363 -87.32 -110.19 -17.28
N SER A 364 -87.14 -109.51 -18.42
CA SER A 364 -87.38 -108.07 -18.52
C SER A 364 -87.78 -107.66 -19.93
N VAL A 365 -88.53 -106.57 -20.04
CA VAL A 365 -88.82 -105.91 -21.31
C VAL A 365 -88.36 -104.48 -21.20
N VAL A 366 -87.44 -104.08 -22.06
CA VAL A 366 -86.87 -102.73 -22.06
C VAL A 366 -86.91 -102.17 -23.47
N THR A 367 -87.32 -100.92 -23.61
CA THR A 367 -87.35 -100.23 -24.90
C THR A 367 -85.93 -99.87 -25.33
N VAL A 368 -85.56 -100.24 -26.56
CA VAL A 368 -84.27 -99.98 -27.17
C VAL A 368 -84.44 -99.20 -28.47
N PRO A 369 -83.55 -98.25 -28.78
CA PRO A 369 -83.63 -97.50 -30.03
C PRO A 369 -83.18 -98.34 -31.24
N LEU A 370 -83.84 -98.10 -32.38
CA LEU A 370 -83.40 -98.57 -33.69
C LEU A 370 -82.19 -97.76 -34.18
N SER A 371 -81.36 -98.36 -35.04
CA SER A 371 -80.25 -97.69 -35.69
C SER A 371 -80.74 -96.75 -36.80
N GLY A 372 -80.69 -95.44 -36.58
CA GLY A 372 -81.09 -94.40 -37.55
C GLY A 372 -81.96 -93.31 -36.93
N THR A 373 -82.69 -92.54 -37.76
CA THR A 373 -83.54 -91.44 -37.29
C THR A 373 -84.89 -91.95 -36.77
N GLY A 374 -84.93 -92.20 -35.45
CA GLY A 374 -86.14 -92.14 -34.62
C GLY A 374 -87.10 -93.33 -34.67
N GLY A 375 -86.76 -94.49 -34.09
CA GLY A 375 -87.72 -95.55 -33.85
C GLY A 375 -87.34 -96.34 -32.60
N THR A 376 -88.29 -97.05 -32.00
CA THR A 376 -88.03 -97.91 -30.84
C THR A 376 -88.50 -99.33 -31.07
N ALA A 377 -87.87 -100.29 -30.42
CA ALA A 377 -88.36 -101.65 -30.30
C ALA A 377 -88.23 -102.11 -28.85
N ASN A 378 -88.95 -103.15 -28.49
CA ASN A 378 -88.83 -103.74 -27.16
C ASN A 378 -87.82 -104.89 -27.20
N LEU A 379 -86.74 -104.74 -26.46
CA LEU A 379 -85.82 -105.81 -26.11
C LEU A 379 -86.47 -106.64 -25.00
N ILE A 380 -86.81 -107.87 -25.33
CA ILE A 380 -87.23 -108.86 -24.35
C ILE A 380 -86.01 -109.68 -23.96
N VAL A 381 -85.74 -109.70 -22.67
CA VAL A 381 -84.79 -110.58 -22.01
C VAL A 381 -85.58 -111.67 -21.32
N TYR A 382 -85.54 -112.88 -21.85
CA TYR A 382 -86.20 -114.03 -21.26
C TYR A 382 -85.40 -114.55 -20.08
N GLU A 383 -86.10 -115.10 -19.08
CA GLU A 383 -85.50 -115.67 -17.87
C GLU A 383 -84.45 -116.77 -18.15
N ASN A 384 -84.61 -117.49 -19.26
CA ASN A 384 -83.65 -118.50 -19.70
C ASN A 384 -82.36 -117.92 -20.29
N GLY A 385 -82.23 -116.59 -20.41
CA GLY A 385 -81.06 -115.94 -21.01
C GLY A 385 -81.24 -115.49 -22.45
N ASP A 386 -82.31 -115.88 -23.13
CA ASP A 386 -82.53 -115.53 -24.52
C ASP A 386 -82.96 -114.07 -24.69
N LEU A 387 -82.50 -113.45 -25.78
CA LEU A 387 -82.74 -112.05 -26.10
C LEU A 387 -83.48 -111.94 -27.42
N LYS A 388 -84.54 -111.14 -27.44
CA LYS A 388 -85.41 -110.98 -28.60
C LYS A 388 -85.80 -109.52 -28.79
N ILE A 389 -85.87 -109.10 -30.04
CA ILE A 389 -86.48 -107.81 -30.40
C ILE A 389 -87.93 -108.05 -30.82
N LYS A 390 -88.85 -107.30 -30.21
CA LYS A 390 -90.28 -107.32 -30.49
C LYS A 390 -90.81 -105.92 -30.79
N TYR A 391 -91.91 -105.89 -31.54
CA TYR A 391 -92.69 -104.68 -31.79
C TYR A 391 -91.83 -103.49 -32.25
N PRO A 392 -91.05 -103.62 -33.35
CA PRO A 392 -90.32 -102.47 -33.88
C PRO A 392 -91.31 -101.44 -34.42
N ASP A 393 -91.17 -100.19 -33.97
CA ASP A 393 -91.95 -99.05 -34.42
C ASP A 393 -91.01 -98.00 -35.05
N PRO A 394 -90.62 -98.18 -36.32
CA PRO A 394 -89.74 -97.26 -37.02
C PRO A 394 -90.50 -96.02 -37.53
N THR A 395 -89.97 -94.81 -37.31
CA THR A 395 -90.49 -93.61 -38.00
C THR A 395 -90.28 -93.65 -39.51
N ASP A 396 -89.29 -94.41 -40.00
CA ASP A 396 -89.05 -94.69 -41.42
C ASP A 396 -88.93 -96.21 -41.64
N SER A 397 -89.95 -96.80 -42.28
CA SER A 397 -90.05 -98.25 -42.50
C SER A 397 -88.94 -98.83 -43.39
N SER A 398 -88.24 -98.00 -44.17
CA SER A 398 -87.09 -98.42 -44.97
C SER A 398 -85.85 -98.79 -44.13
N LYS A 399 -85.88 -98.52 -42.81
CA LYS A 399 -84.74 -98.69 -41.89
C LYS A 399 -84.82 -99.90 -40.97
N LEU A 400 -85.82 -100.77 -41.11
CA LEU A 400 -85.95 -102.01 -40.30
C LEU A 400 -84.72 -102.93 -40.35
N GLY A 401 -83.87 -102.83 -41.38
CA GLY A 401 -82.61 -103.60 -41.50
C GLY A 401 -81.37 -102.99 -40.82
N GLY A 402 -81.47 -101.82 -40.18
CA GLY A 402 -80.32 -101.07 -39.65
C GLY A 402 -79.69 -101.66 -38.37
N GLY A 403 -80.48 -102.37 -37.56
CA GLY A 403 -80.13 -102.91 -36.24
C GLY A 403 -80.69 -102.11 -35.06
N TYR A 404 -80.34 -102.51 -33.83
CA TYR A 404 -80.86 -101.99 -32.56
C TYR A 404 -79.72 -101.78 -31.55
N TYR A 405 -79.68 -100.62 -30.88
CA TYR A 405 -78.70 -100.35 -29.81
C TYR A 405 -79.25 -100.80 -28.47
N ILE A 406 -78.58 -101.76 -27.84
CA ILE A 406 -79.03 -102.42 -26.60
C ILE A 406 -78.34 -101.85 -25.36
N ASP A 407 -77.96 -100.58 -25.37
CA ASP A 407 -77.33 -99.89 -24.23
C ASP A 407 -78.36 -99.62 -23.13
N VAL A 408 -78.60 -100.63 -22.32
CA VAL A 408 -79.61 -100.59 -21.25
C VAL A 408 -79.05 -101.11 -19.94
N ILE A 409 -79.55 -100.54 -18.85
CA ILE A 409 -79.31 -101.03 -17.50
C ILE A 409 -80.62 -101.59 -17.01
N ILE A 410 -80.60 -102.87 -16.65
CA ILE A 410 -81.76 -103.62 -16.21
C ILE A 410 -81.54 -103.96 -14.74
N GLY A 411 -82.40 -103.45 -13.86
CA GLY A 411 -82.38 -103.82 -12.45
C GLY A 411 -82.84 -105.25 -12.24
N TYR A 412 -82.21 -105.96 -11.30
CA TYR A 412 -82.78 -107.18 -10.77
C TYR A 412 -84.00 -106.81 -9.92
N GLN A 413 -85.18 -107.26 -10.33
CA GLN A 413 -86.33 -107.34 -9.44
C GLN A 413 -86.21 -108.69 -8.72
N GLU A 414 -86.11 -108.71 -7.39
CA GLU A 414 -86.27 -109.95 -6.64
C GLU A 414 -87.71 -110.41 -6.83
N GLY A 415 -87.93 -111.45 -7.65
CA GLY A 415 -89.20 -112.15 -7.68
C GLY A 415 -89.41 -112.82 -6.33
N ALA A 416 -90.39 -112.36 -5.56
CA ALA A 416 -90.84 -113.08 -4.38
C ALA A 416 -91.30 -114.48 -4.81
N ALA A 417 -90.60 -115.52 -4.36
CA ALA A 417 -91.09 -116.88 -4.44
C ALA A 417 -92.40 -116.97 -3.63
N VAL A 418 -93.50 -117.33 -4.29
CA VAL A 418 -94.72 -117.84 -3.63
C VAL A 418 -94.78 -119.33 -3.86
#